data_AF-A0A496Z635-F1
#
_entry.id   AF-A0A496Z635-F1
#
_cell.length_a   1.000
_cell.length_b   1.000
_cell.length_c   1.000
_cell.angle_alpha   90.00
_cell.angle_beta   90.00
_cell.angle_gamma   90.00
#
_symmetry.space_group_name_H-M   'P 1'
#
loop_
_entity.id
_entity.type
_entity.pdbx_description
1 polymer ?
#
loop_
_entity_poly.entity_id
_entity_poly.type
_entity_poly.pdbx_seq_one_letter_code
_entity_poly.pdbx_strand_id
1 'polypeptide(L)' 'MTSDQISETPLLVKGDGIYLTDKNGKTYLDAISGIAVTGVGYGRKAITAAMA' A
#
# COMPACT_ATOMS: atom_id res chain seq x y z
N MET A 1 -16.52 -23.08 13.07
CA MET A 1 -15.55 -22.00 12.82
C MET A 1 -15.53 -21.10 14.04
N THR A 2 -14.42 -21.04 14.78
CA THR A 2 -14.28 -20.07 15.87
C THR A 2 -13.98 -18.70 15.27
N SER A 3 -14.45 -17.66 15.93
CA SER A 3 -14.29 -16.23 15.60
C SER A 3 -12.84 -15.73 15.54
N ASP A 4 -11.86 -16.60 15.80
CA ASP A 4 -10.47 -16.23 16.11
C ASP A 4 -9.57 -16.01 14.87
N GLN A 5 -10.11 -16.17 13.65
CA GLN A 5 -9.31 -16.15 12.42
C GLN A 5 -9.59 -14.96 11.48
N ILE A 6 -10.27 -13.91 11.97
CA ILE A 6 -10.42 -12.68 11.21
C ILE A 6 -9.18 -11.81 11.47
N SER A 7 -8.22 -11.85 10.56
CA SER A 7 -7.15 -10.84 10.52
C SER A 7 -7.82 -9.47 10.33
N GLU A 8 -7.53 -8.53 11.23
CA GLU A 8 -7.92 -7.13 11.03
C GLU A 8 -7.42 -6.64 9.67
N THR A 9 -8.21 -5.79 9.01
CA THR A 9 -7.79 -5.15 7.76
C THR A 9 -6.56 -4.27 8.03
N PRO A 10 -5.44 -4.47 7.31
CA PRO A 10 -4.23 -3.71 7.55
C PRO A 10 -4.44 -2.23 7.19
N LEU A 11 -4.09 -1.34 8.12
CA LEU A 11 -4.02 0.09 7.85
C LEU A 11 -2.68 0.39 7.19
N LEU A 12 -2.69 0.68 5.90
CA LEU A 12 -1.51 1.04 5.12
C LEU A 12 -1.10 2.49 5.41
N VAL A 13 0.16 2.72 5.76
CA VAL A 13 0.67 4.05 6.18
C VAL A 13 1.79 4.58 5.29
N LYS A 14 2.40 3.72 4.47
CA LYS A 14 3.46 4.11 3.53
C LYS A 14 3.39 3.27 2.26
N GLY A 15 3.67 3.89 1.12
CA GLY A 15 3.92 3.18 -0.14
C GLY A 15 5.23 3.65 -0.78
N ASP A 16 5.99 2.70 -1.31
CA ASP A 16 7.23 2.94 -2.06
C ASP A 16 7.38 1.95 -3.20
N GLY A 17 7.22 2.45 -4.43
CA GLY A 17 7.30 1.63 -5.64
C GLY A 17 6.13 0.66 -5.67
N ILE A 18 6.44 -0.64 -5.67
CA ILE A 18 5.45 -1.72 -5.64
C ILE A 18 5.19 -2.24 -4.23
N TYR A 19 5.71 -1.58 -3.20
CA TYR A 19 5.58 -2.02 -1.82
C TYR A 19 4.70 -1.10 -0.99
N LEU A 20 3.92 -1.71 -0.09
CA LEU A 20 3.06 -1.05 0.87
C LEU A 20 3.45 -1.51 2.28
N THR A 21 3.52 -0.59 3.25
CA THR A 21 3.83 -0.89 4.64
C THR A 21 2.64 -0.51 5.52
N ASP A 22 2.20 -1.43 6.38
CA ASP A 22 1.13 -1.19 7.35
C ASP A 22 1.61 -0.48 8.62
N LYS A 23 0.66 -0.06 9.47
CA LYS A 23 0.94 0.59 10.76
C LYS A 23 1.77 -0.26 11.73
N ASN A 24 1.81 -1.58 11.52
CA ASN A 24 2.54 -2.53 12.35
C ASN A 24 3.95 -2.83 11.78
N GLY A 25 4.32 -2.18 10.66
CA GLY A 25 5.62 -2.34 10.00
C GLY A 25 5.71 -3.51 9.02
N LYS A 26 4.62 -4.26 8.81
CA LYS A 26 4.60 -5.35 7.83
C LYS A 26 4.57 -4.76 6.42
N THR A 27 5.42 -5.30 5.54
CA THR A 27 5.53 -4.85 4.15
C THR A 27 4.92 -5.89 3.21
N TYR A 28 4.20 -5.41 2.21
CA TYR A 28 3.43 -6.17 1.25
C TYR A 28 3.84 -5.78 -0.16
N LEU A 29 3.88 -6.77 -1.06
CA LEU A 29 3.96 -6.53 -2.50
C LEU A 29 2.56 -6.20 -3.02
N ASP A 30 2.41 -5.05 -3.68
CA ASP A 30 1.24 -4.72 -4.47
C ASP A 30 1.40 -5.27 -5.89
N ALA A 31 0.88 -6.49 -6.09
CA ALA A 31 0.96 -7.19 -7.38
C ALA A 31 -0.13 -6.76 -8.38
N ILE A 32 -1.02 -5.83 -8.00
CA ILE A 32 -2.19 -5.44 -8.80
C ILE A 32 -2.29 -3.92 -9.02
N SER A 33 -1.31 -3.15 -8.54
CA SER A 33 -1.30 -1.68 -8.60
C SER A 33 -2.56 -1.09 -7.96
N GLY A 34 -2.89 -1.52 -6.73
CA GLY A 34 -4.11 -1.18 -6.02
C GLY A 34 -5.33 -1.82 -6.69
N ILE A 35 -6.21 -1.01 -7.29
CA ILE A 35 -7.26 -1.52 -8.21
C ILE A 35 -6.91 -1.03 -9.61
N ALA A 36 -5.74 -1.44 -10.11
CA ALA A 36 -5.17 -0.98 -11.38
C ALA A 36 -5.02 0.57 -11.50
N VAL A 37 -4.72 1.26 -10.39
CA VAL A 37 -4.58 2.73 -10.34
C VAL A 37 -3.12 3.16 -10.24
N THR A 38 -2.29 2.43 -9.50
CA THR A 38 -0.94 2.89 -9.10
C THR A 38 0.15 2.28 -9.98
N GLY A 39 -0.07 2.22 -11.30
CA GLY A 39 0.81 1.55 -12.25
C GLY A 39 2.23 2.14 -12.36
N VAL A 40 2.42 3.40 -11.97
CA VAL A 40 3.75 4.06 -11.86
C VAL A 40 4.39 3.91 -10.47
N GLY A 41 3.75 3.14 -9.58
CA GLY A 41 4.16 2.89 -8.21
C GLY A 41 3.84 4.04 -7.24
N TYR A 42 3.87 3.72 -5.95
CA TYR A 42 3.63 4.69 -4.87
C TYR A 42 4.84 5.62 -4.65
N GLY A 43 4.58 6.82 -4.09
CA GLY A 43 5.62 7.72 -3.57
C GLY A 43 6.45 8.48 -4.61
N ARG A 44 5.93 8.68 -5.83
CA ARG A 44 6.68 9.37 -6.91
C ARG A 44 6.77 10.88 -6.64
N LYS A 45 7.94 11.33 -6.15
CA LYS A 45 8.22 12.77 -5.90
C LYS A 45 7.97 13.67 -7.10
N ALA A 46 8.25 13.19 -8.32
CA ALA A 46 8.00 13.95 -9.55
C ALA A 46 6.51 14.29 -9.75
N ILE A 47 5.61 13.39 -9.35
CA ILE A 47 4.16 13.62 -9.43
C ILE A 47 3.74 14.67 -8.40
N THR A 48 4.16 14.52 -7.15
CA THR A 48 3.85 15.50 -6.10
C THR A 48 4.40 16.89 -6.42
N ALA A 49 5.60 16.98 -6.99
CA ALA A 49 6.19 18.25 -7.42
C ALA A 49 5.38 18.95 -8.51
N ALA A 50 4.72 18.19 -9.40
CA ALA A 50 3.86 18.75 -10.44
C ALA A 50 2.47 19.19 -9.94
N MET A 51 2.08 18.76 -8.73
CA MET A 51 0.78 19.12 -8.11
C MET A 51 0.85 20.39 -7.25
N ALA A 52 2.05 20.85 -6.89
CA ALA A 52 2.28 22.02 -6.05
C ALA A 52 2.21 23.33 -6.85
#